data_AF-F0F8E9-F1
#
_entry.id   AF-F0F8E9-F1
#
_cell.length_a   1.000
_cell.length_b   1.000
_cell.length_c   1.000
_cell.angle_alpha   90.00
_cell.angle_beta   90.00
_cell.angle_gamma   90.00
#
_symmetry.space_group_name_H-M   'P 1'
#
loop_
_entity.id
_entity.type
_entity.pdbx_description
1 polymer ?
#
loop_
_entity_poly.entity_id
_entity_poly.type
_entity_poly.pdbx_seq_one_letter_code
_entity_poly.pdbx_strand_id
1 'polypeptide(L)'
;MYNIPILFIIFRRKDIALQSFERIKQVKPSKLYIACDGARENVKGEAELVKATQDSILQQIDWECNVRTLFQKENLGCGKGVYTAINWFFENEEEGIIIEDDCVLQSSFFPFAEELLNKYRNDERIGMIGAPNYISGVNIPDSYGFSRYKATWGWATWRRVWKNMDLNMDWKNTPYYESIINNNGYNGKDKNYWRYRIKAIENNYVSAWDWQWFFTLSAYNQLSIYPRIGLISNIGFGKDATHTTAGAKQLQSKAEGQLEFPLRHPKYVVPYEDFEQGFYKSNNTFRNTILQLIPFSLKTILKKWIRG
;
A
#
# COMPACT_ATOMS: atom_id res chain seq x y z
N MET A 1 -9.95 3.91 -23.51
CA MET A 1 -8.60 4.02 -22.92
C MET A 1 -8.79 4.62 -21.54
N TYR A 2 -8.14 4.05 -20.51
CA TYR A 2 -8.34 4.51 -19.14
C TYR A 2 -7.47 5.74 -18.85
N ASN A 3 -8.03 6.77 -18.22
CA ASN A 3 -7.40 8.10 -18.17
C ASN A 3 -6.60 8.39 -16.91
N ILE A 4 -6.85 7.66 -15.82
CA ILE A 4 -6.09 7.84 -14.59
C ILE A 4 -4.70 7.22 -14.76
N PRO A 5 -3.61 7.99 -14.53
CA PRO A 5 -2.26 7.46 -14.61
C PRO A 5 -2.02 6.35 -13.59
N ILE A 6 -1.26 5.32 -13.98
CA ILE A 6 -0.94 4.18 -13.12
C ILE A 6 0.58 4.09 -12.94
N LEU A 7 1.04 4.01 -11.69
CA LEU A 7 2.39 3.61 -11.31
C LEU A 7 2.40 2.13 -10.93
N PHE A 8 3.20 1.35 -11.66
CA PHE A 8 3.48 -0.05 -11.37
C PHE A 8 4.92 -0.21 -10.88
N ILE A 9 5.07 -0.66 -9.64
CA ILE A 9 6.36 -0.82 -8.97
C ILE A 9 6.73 -2.30 -8.97
N ILE A 10 7.82 -2.62 -9.66
CA ILE A 10 8.30 -3.99 -9.89
C ILE A 10 9.71 -4.20 -9.36
N PHE A 11 10.08 -5.47 -9.21
CA PHE A 11 11.47 -5.84 -8.93
C PHE A 11 11.90 -7.06 -9.76
N ARG A 12 12.06 -8.23 -9.14
CA ARG A 12 12.69 -9.41 -9.75
C ARG A 12 11.76 -10.61 -9.95
N ARG A 13 10.47 -10.49 -9.58
CA ARG A 13 9.52 -11.61 -9.57
C ARG A 13 8.66 -11.63 -10.83
N LYS A 14 9.28 -11.89 -11.98
CA LYS A 14 8.64 -11.88 -13.32
C LYS A 14 7.21 -12.46 -13.35
N ASP A 15 7.01 -13.70 -12.91
CA ASP A 15 5.71 -14.38 -13.04
C ASP A 15 4.63 -13.80 -12.11
N ILE A 16 5.04 -13.25 -10.96
CA ILE A 16 4.14 -12.55 -10.03
C ILE A 16 3.78 -11.17 -10.59
N ALA A 17 4.78 -10.44 -11.09
CA ALA A 17 4.59 -9.14 -11.73
C ALA A 17 3.65 -9.23 -12.93
N LEU A 18 3.82 -10.25 -13.79
CA LEU A 18 2.93 -10.47 -14.94
C LEU A 18 1.48 -10.70 -14.51
N GLN A 19 1.23 -11.50 -13.46
CA GLN A 19 -0.13 -11.73 -12.95
C GLN A 19 -0.80 -10.44 -12.47
N SER A 20 -0.07 -9.56 -11.78
CA SER A 20 -0.58 -8.25 -11.38
C SER A 20 -0.78 -7.33 -12.59
N PHE A 21 0.15 -7.37 -13.55
CA PHE A 21 0.13 -6.55 -14.76
C PHE A 21 -1.05 -6.85 -15.69
N GLU A 22 -1.52 -8.09 -15.76
CA GLU A 22 -2.70 -8.46 -16.56
C GLU A 22 -3.92 -7.57 -16.26
N ARG A 23 -4.07 -7.13 -15.00
CA ARG A 23 -5.17 -6.23 -14.59
C ARG A 23 -4.98 -4.81 -15.11
N ILE A 24 -3.74 -4.33 -15.17
CA ILE A 24 -3.39 -3.03 -15.76
C ILE A 24 -3.61 -3.08 -17.28
N LYS A 25 -3.17 -4.17 -17.93
CA LYS A 25 -3.36 -4.41 -19.36
C LYS A 25 -4.83 -4.44 -19.76
N GLN A 26 -5.70 -5.01 -18.94
CA GLN A 26 -7.15 -5.05 -19.20
C GLN A 26 -7.79 -3.66 -19.32
N VAL A 27 -7.32 -2.68 -18.54
CA VAL A 27 -7.89 -1.31 -18.57
C VAL A 27 -7.21 -0.39 -19.57
N LYS A 28 -6.03 -0.78 -20.10
CA LYS A 28 -5.30 -0.05 -21.14
C LYS A 28 -5.16 1.45 -20.80
N PRO A 29 -4.40 1.78 -19.73
CA PRO A 29 -4.20 3.17 -19.34
C PRO A 29 -3.51 3.95 -20.46
N SER A 30 -3.90 5.21 -20.66
CA SER A 30 -3.24 6.12 -21.61
C SER A 30 -1.85 6.55 -21.14
N LYS A 31 -1.60 6.51 -19.83
CA LYS A 31 -0.31 6.78 -19.20
C LYS A 31 0.06 5.69 -18.21
N LEU A 32 1.23 5.11 -18.38
CA LEU A 32 1.75 4.05 -17.51
C LEU A 32 3.17 4.38 -17.08
N TYR A 33 3.39 4.38 -15.77
CA TYR A 33 4.68 4.57 -15.14
C TYR A 33 5.15 3.24 -14.60
N ILE A 34 6.36 2.81 -14.95
CA ILE A 34 6.94 1.54 -14.50
C ILE A 34 8.22 1.85 -13.75
N ALA A 35 8.22 1.63 -12.45
CA ALA A 35 9.41 1.77 -11.62
C ALA A 35 9.97 0.40 -11.28
N CYS A 36 11.28 0.21 -11.45
CA CYS A 36 11.97 -1.02 -11.10
C CYS A 36 13.20 -0.70 -10.26
N ASP A 37 13.28 -1.30 -9.07
CA ASP A 37 14.47 -1.17 -8.23
C ASP A 37 15.65 -1.96 -8.83
N GLY A 38 16.88 -1.53 -8.54
CA GLY A 38 18.08 -2.14 -9.11
C GLY A 38 18.39 -3.48 -8.46
N ALA A 39 19.19 -4.31 -9.13
CA ALA A 39 19.69 -5.55 -8.54
C ALA A 39 20.65 -5.26 -7.39
N ARG A 40 20.69 -6.14 -6.39
CA ARG A 40 21.68 -6.09 -5.32
C ARG A 40 22.99 -6.63 -5.84
N GLU A 41 24.05 -5.83 -5.70
CA GLU A 41 25.39 -6.17 -6.23
C GLU A 41 25.89 -7.54 -5.78
N ASN A 42 25.57 -7.93 -4.54
CA ASN A 42 26.07 -9.15 -3.91
C ASN A 42 25.15 -10.38 -4.09
N VAL A 43 24.14 -10.32 -4.97
CA VAL A 43 23.21 -11.43 -5.23
C VAL A 43 23.39 -11.93 -6.66
N LYS A 44 24.14 -13.02 -6.82
CA LYS A 44 24.40 -13.66 -8.12
C LYS A 44 23.09 -14.02 -8.84
N GLY A 45 22.98 -13.67 -10.11
CA GLY A 45 21.81 -13.98 -10.95
C GLY A 45 20.65 -12.98 -10.82
N GLU A 46 20.71 -12.02 -9.90
CA GLU A 46 19.60 -11.10 -9.67
C GLU A 46 19.46 -10.05 -10.77
N ALA A 47 20.58 -9.59 -11.36
CA ALA A 47 20.56 -8.64 -12.46
C ALA A 47 19.77 -9.20 -13.66
N GLU A 48 19.96 -10.47 -13.97
CA GLU A 48 19.24 -11.18 -15.02
C GLU A 48 17.75 -11.31 -14.70
N LEU A 49 17.38 -11.60 -13.44
CA LEU A 49 15.97 -11.67 -13.02
C LEU A 49 15.25 -10.32 -13.08
N VAL A 50 15.93 -9.25 -12.65
CA VAL A 50 15.42 -7.87 -12.75
C VAL A 50 15.22 -7.50 -14.21
N LYS A 51 16.24 -7.71 -15.06
CA LYS A 51 16.15 -7.42 -16.49
C LYS A 51 15.04 -8.22 -17.19
N ALA A 52 14.95 -9.51 -16.90
CA ALA A 52 13.88 -10.36 -17.43
C ALA A 52 12.49 -9.88 -17.00
N THR A 53 12.33 -9.39 -15.76
CA THR A 53 11.08 -8.82 -15.27
C THR A 53 10.72 -7.53 -16.02
N GLN A 54 11.68 -6.60 -16.16
CA GLN A 54 11.50 -5.36 -16.92
C GLN A 54 11.06 -5.62 -18.36
N ASP A 55 11.81 -6.46 -19.07
CA ASP A 55 11.57 -6.76 -20.48
C ASP A 55 10.21 -7.45 -20.68
N SER A 56 9.85 -8.38 -19.79
CA SER A 56 8.56 -9.08 -19.87
C SER A 56 7.38 -8.14 -19.70
N ILE A 57 7.44 -7.17 -18.77
CA ILE A 57 6.36 -6.19 -18.59
C ILE A 57 6.25 -5.28 -19.80
N LEU A 58 7.37 -4.75 -20.31
CA LEU A 58 7.36 -3.86 -21.47
C LEU A 58 6.80 -4.54 -22.72
N GLN A 59 7.10 -5.82 -22.93
CA GLN A 59 6.58 -6.61 -24.06
C GLN A 59 5.07 -6.85 -24.00
N GLN A 60 4.43 -6.75 -22.82
CA GLN A 60 2.98 -6.94 -22.70
C GLN A 60 2.16 -5.72 -23.13
N ILE A 61 2.81 -4.57 -23.37
CA ILE A 61 2.16 -3.31 -23.72
C ILE A 61 1.87 -3.28 -25.22
N ASP A 62 0.66 -3.70 -25.59
CA ASP A 62 0.18 -3.85 -26.97
C ASP A 62 -0.91 -2.83 -27.35
N TRP A 63 -1.00 -1.72 -26.62
CA TRP A 63 -1.93 -0.62 -26.87
C TRP A 63 -1.20 0.73 -26.89
N GLU A 64 -1.84 1.75 -27.45
CA GLU A 64 -1.31 3.12 -27.41
C GLU A 64 -1.24 3.62 -25.96
N CYS A 65 -0.01 3.81 -25.47
CA CYS A 65 0.26 4.16 -24.09
C CYS A 65 1.49 5.07 -24.01
N ASN A 66 1.39 6.18 -23.28
CA ASN A 66 2.56 6.94 -22.86
C ASN A 66 3.23 6.19 -21.72
N VAL A 67 4.23 5.37 -22.06
CA VAL A 67 5.00 4.60 -21.10
C VAL A 67 6.20 5.42 -20.63
N ARG A 68 6.37 5.54 -19.32
CA ARG A 68 7.55 6.13 -18.68
C ARG A 68 8.18 5.13 -17.74
N THR A 69 9.50 5.04 -17.72
CA THR A 69 10.23 4.07 -16.91
C THR A 69 11.20 4.74 -15.96
N LEU A 70 11.26 4.26 -14.73
CA LEU A 70 12.31 4.57 -13.76
C LEU A 70 12.99 3.26 -13.35
N PHE A 71 14.07 2.90 -14.03
CA PHE A 71 14.85 1.71 -13.70
C PHE A 71 16.12 2.12 -12.97
N GLN A 72 16.19 1.78 -11.68
CA GLN A 72 17.32 2.13 -10.83
C GLN A 72 18.55 1.29 -11.18
N LYS A 73 19.72 1.92 -11.10
CA LYS A 73 21.00 1.21 -11.30
C LYS A 73 21.35 0.32 -10.11
N GLU A 74 21.02 0.78 -8.91
CA GLU A 74 21.35 0.13 -7.64
C GLU A 74 20.05 -0.22 -6.89
N ASN A 75 20.12 -1.24 -6.03
CA ASN A 75 19.00 -1.58 -5.14
C ASN A 75 18.87 -0.54 -4.01
N LEU A 76 17.80 0.24 -4.01
CA LEU A 76 17.47 1.19 -2.95
C LEU A 76 16.69 0.54 -1.79
N GLY A 77 16.15 -0.66 -2.01
CA GLY A 77 15.34 -1.40 -1.05
C GLY A 77 13.91 -0.87 -0.93
N CYS A 78 13.07 -1.59 -0.20
CA CYS A 78 11.62 -1.33 -0.14
C CYS A 78 11.29 0.11 0.29
N GLY A 79 11.87 0.60 1.39
CA GLY A 79 11.58 1.94 1.91
C GLY A 79 11.92 3.05 0.91
N LYS A 80 13.21 3.17 0.54
CA LYS A 80 13.70 4.26 -0.31
C LYS A 80 13.31 4.07 -1.78
N GLY A 81 13.32 2.84 -2.28
CA GLY A 81 12.97 2.51 -3.67
C GLY A 81 11.52 2.87 -3.99
N VAL A 82 10.57 2.43 -3.16
CA VAL A 82 9.15 2.75 -3.35
C VAL A 82 8.89 4.25 -3.16
N TYR A 83 9.46 4.88 -2.13
CA TYR A 83 9.38 6.32 -1.94
C TYR A 83 9.87 7.12 -3.17
N THR A 84 11.01 6.71 -3.74
CA THR A 84 11.58 7.35 -4.93
C THR A 84 10.66 7.19 -6.15
N ALA A 85 10.08 6.00 -6.34
CA ALA A 85 9.14 5.74 -7.43
C ALA A 85 7.88 6.61 -7.33
N ILE A 86 7.30 6.74 -6.13
CA ILE A 86 6.08 7.54 -5.93
C ILE A 86 6.38 9.05 -6.06
N ASN A 87 7.52 9.53 -5.57
CA ASN A 87 7.95 10.91 -5.80
C ASN A 87 8.08 11.23 -7.29
N TRP A 88 8.82 10.40 -8.02
CA TRP A 88 8.98 10.56 -9.47
C TRP A 88 7.63 10.55 -10.21
N PHE A 89 6.70 9.69 -9.80
CA PHE A 89 5.34 9.68 -10.35
C PHE A 89 4.61 11.01 -10.10
N PHE A 90 4.61 11.51 -8.86
CA PHE A 90 3.92 12.74 -8.50
C PHE A 90 4.68 14.03 -8.85
N GLU A 91 5.92 13.97 -9.33
CA GLU A 91 6.53 15.08 -10.06
C GLU A 91 5.80 15.33 -11.39
N ASN A 92 5.23 14.26 -11.98
CA ASN A 92 4.67 14.27 -13.32
C ASN A 92 3.13 14.26 -13.37
N GLU A 93 2.46 13.66 -12.38
CA GLU A 93 1.00 13.54 -12.35
C GLU A 93 0.38 14.21 -11.10
N GLU A 94 -0.85 14.71 -11.22
CA GLU A 94 -1.57 15.34 -10.08
C GLU A 94 -2.25 14.32 -9.18
N GLU A 95 -2.54 13.14 -9.72
CA GLU A 95 -3.21 12.03 -9.04
C GLU A 95 -2.93 10.72 -9.80
N GLY A 96 -3.19 9.60 -9.14
CA GLY A 96 -3.19 8.32 -9.83
C GLY A 96 -3.19 7.12 -8.91
N ILE A 97 -3.08 5.95 -9.54
CA ILE A 97 -3.09 4.65 -8.88
C ILE A 97 -1.65 4.14 -8.73
N ILE A 98 -1.33 3.59 -7.56
CA ILE A 98 -0.05 2.95 -7.23
C ILE A 98 -0.29 1.47 -6.95
N ILE A 99 0.48 0.61 -7.64
CA ILE A 99 0.36 -0.86 -7.60
C ILE A 99 1.75 -1.46 -7.46
N GLU A 100 1.93 -2.41 -6.53
CA GLU A 100 3.16 -3.22 -6.40
C GLU A 100 3.03 -4.53 -7.20
N ASP A 101 4.16 -5.17 -7.53
CA ASP A 101 4.23 -6.37 -8.39
C ASP A 101 3.41 -7.57 -7.90
N ASP A 102 3.07 -7.63 -6.62
CA ASP A 102 2.29 -8.70 -6.02
C ASP A 102 0.83 -8.35 -5.71
N CYS A 103 0.34 -7.23 -6.24
CA CYS A 103 -1.02 -6.74 -6.06
C CYS A 103 -1.88 -6.98 -7.32
N VAL A 104 -2.75 -8.00 -7.28
CA VAL A 104 -3.73 -8.30 -8.34
C VAL A 104 -5.07 -7.63 -8.04
N LEU A 105 -5.34 -6.50 -8.71
CA LEU A 105 -6.57 -5.72 -8.56
C LEU A 105 -7.79 -6.38 -9.23
N GLN A 106 -8.96 -6.17 -8.65
CA GLN A 106 -10.23 -6.48 -9.29
C GLN A 106 -10.61 -5.39 -10.31
N SER A 107 -11.29 -5.79 -11.38
CA SER A 107 -11.63 -4.88 -12.49
C SER A 107 -12.47 -3.67 -12.05
N SER A 108 -13.33 -3.83 -11.05
CA SER A 108 -14.12 -2.73 -10.48
C SER A 108 -13.31 -1.70 -9.68
N PHE A 109 -12.06 -1.98 -9.30
CA PHE A 109 -11.23 -0.99 -8.59
C PHE A 109 -10.86 0.20 -9.46
N PHE A 110 -10.64 0.01 -10.77
CA PHE A 110 -10.23 1.10 -11.66
C PHE A 110 -11.32 2.17 -11.79
N PRO A 111 -12.57 1.86 -12.22
CA PRO A 111 -13.64 2.86 -12.23
C PRO A 111 -13.96 3.40 -10.83
N PHE A 112 -13.81 2.60 -9.77
CA PHE A 112 -13.95 3.06 -8.39
C PHE A 112 -12.92 4.13 -8.03
N ALA A 113 -11.64 3.91 -8.32
CA ALA A 113 -10.57 4.86 -8.06
C ALA A 113 -10.74 6.13 -8.92
N GLU A 114 -11.08 5.99 -10.20
CA GLU A 114 -11.32 7.14 -11.10
C GLU A 114 -12.46 8.04 -10.60
N GLU A 115 -13.60 7.45 -10.24
CA GLU A 115 -14.74 8.21 -9.73
C GLU A 115 -14.39 8.94 -8.42
N LEU A 116 -13.68 8.28 -7.50
CA LEU A 116 -13.33 8.84 -6.20
C LEU A 116 -12.18 9.85 -6.26
N LEU A 117 -11.20 9.66 -7.14
CA LEU A 117 -10.15 10.64 -7.43
C LEU A 117 -10.77 11.96 -7.92
N ASN A 118 -11.73 11.85 -8.85
CA ASN A 118 -12.48 13.00 -9.35
C ASN A 118 -13.33 13.67 -8.25
N LYS A 119 -14.11 12.87 -7.51
CA LYS A 119 -15.04 13.36 -6.47
C LYS A 119 -14.33 14.10 -5.34
N TYR A 120 -13.20 13.56 -4.86
CA TYR A 120 -12.48 14.08 -3.70
C TYR A 120 -11.21 14.86 -4.07
N ARG A 121 -11.07 15.28 -5.34
CA ARG A 121 -9.92 16.03 -5.85
C ARG A 121 -9.54 17.22 -4.98
N ASN A 122 -10.53 17.95 -4.47
CA ASN A 122 -10.34 19.16 -3.66
C ASN A 122 -10.77 18.99 -2.19
N ASP A 123 -11.09 17.77 -1.75
CA ASP A 123 -11.48 17.50 -0.36
C ASP A 123 -10.23 17.16 0.48
N GLU A 124 -9.74 18.16 1.22
CA GLU A 124 -8.53 18.01 2.04
C GLU A 124 -8.68 17.01 3.19
N ARG A 125 -9.89 16.55 3.50
CA ARG A 125 -10.13 15.50 4.51
C ARG A 125 -9.75 14.11 4.00
N ILE A 126 -9.64 13.90 2.69
CA ILE A 126 -9.37 12.59 2.09
C ILE A 126 -7.91 12.51 1.66
N GLY A 127 -7.21 11.49 2.17
CA GLY A 127 -5.79 11.27 1.90
C GLY A 127 -5.51 10.12 0.93
N MET A 128 -6.31 9.06 0.93
CA MET A 128 -6.08 7.91 0.06
C MET A 128 -7.34 7.11 -0.22
N ILE A 129 -7.33 6.37 -1.33
CA ILE A 129 -8.34 5.39 -1.72
C ILE A 129 -7.65 4.03 -1.75
N GLY A 130 -8.02 3.10 -0.87
CA GLY A 130 -7.50 1.74 -0.87
C GLY A 130 -8.33 0.79 -1.71
N ALA A 131 -7.72 -0.23 -2.30
CA ALA A 131 -8.40 -1.42 -2.81
C ALA A 131 -8.71 -2.50 -1.75
N PRO A 132 -7.96 -2.64 -0.64
CA PRO A 132 -8.23 -3.68 0.35
C PRO A 132 -9.53 -3.46 1.10
N ASN A 133 -10.17 -4.56 1.44
CA ASN A 133 -11.00 -4.70 2.61
C ASN A 133 -10.87 -6.14 3.07
N TYR A 134 -10.36 -6.34 4.28
CA TYR A 134 -10.12 -7.65 4.88
C TYR A 134 -10.75 -7.73 6.28
N ILE A 135 -11.71 -6.84 6.57
CA ILE A 135 -12.41 -6.80 7.84
C ILE A 135 -13.66 -7.66 7.74
N SER A 136 -13.55 -8.88 8.25
CA SER A 136 -14.66 -9.84 8.24
C SER A 136 -15.77 -9.43 9.22
N GLY A 137 -17.01 -9.71 8.84
CA GLY A 137 -18.18 -9.54 9.70
C GLY A 137 -18.62 -8.09 9.91
N VAL A 138 -18.05 -7.13 9.18
CA VAL A 138 -18.50 -5.73 9.18
C VAL A 138 -19.09 -5.38 7.82
N ASN A 139 -20.33 -4.93 7.81
CA ASN A 139 -20.98 -4.40 6.61
C ASN A 139 -20.82 -2.88 6.58
N ILE A 140 -19.98 -2.36 5.68
CA ILE A 140 -20.00 -0.93 5.33
C ILE A 140 -21.37 -0.64 4.70
N PRO A 141 -22.10 0.42 5.09
CA PRO A 141 -23.42 0.66 4.53
C PRO A 141 -23.33 1.00 3.05
N ASP A 142 -22.41 1.84 2.58
CA ASP A 142 -22.39 2.30 1.19
C ASP A 142 -21.43 1.48 0.30
N SER A 143 -21.14 1.94 -0.93
CA SER A 143 -20.16 1.24 -1.78
C SER A 143 -18.74 1.31 -1.20
N TYR A 144 -18.51 2.25 -0.28
CA TYR A 144 -17.28 2.44 0.47
C TYR A 144 -17.54 3.14 1.81
N GLY A 145 -16.57 3.08 2.72
CA GLY A 145 -16.58 3.79 4.00
C GLY A 145 -15.28 4.57 4.18
N PHE A 146 -15.28 5.48 5.16
CA PHE A 146 -14.06 6.18 5.56
C PHE A 146 -13.47 5.53 6.81
N SER A 147 -12.16 5.60 6.93
CA SER A 147 -11.41 5.01 8.05
C SER A 147 -10.19 5.84 8.40
N ARG A 148 -9.79 5.82 9.67
CA ARG A 148 -8.47 6.30 10.09
C ARG A 148 -7.38 5.26 9.85
N TYR A 149 -7.73 4.01 9.56
CA TYR A 149 -6.75 3.03 9.13
C TYR A 149 -6.36 3.24 7.67
N LYS A 150 -5.25 2.63 7.27
CA LYS A 150 -4.61 2.80 5.96
C LYS A 150 -4.09 1.44 5.48
N ALA A 151 -4.09 1.23 4.17
CA ALA A 151 -3.52 0.04 3.55
C ALA A 151 -3.06 0.36 2.11
N THR A 152 -1.82 0.00 1.79
CA THR A 152 -1.13 0.36 0.53
C THR A 152 -1.02 -0.81 -0.45
N TRP A 153 -1.92 -1.80 -0.37
CA TRP A 153 -2.00 -2.86 -1.38
C TRP A 153 -2.95 -2.47 -2.50
N GLY A 154 -2.41 -1.83 -3.56
CA GLY A 154 -3.23 -1.24 -4.62
C GLY A 154 -4.06 -0.07 -4.08
N TRP A 155 -3.66 1.15 -4.41
CA TRP A 155 -4.27 2.34 -3.82
C TRP A 155 -4.12 3.53 -4.76
N ALA A 156 -4.86 4.60 -4.48
CA ALA A 156 -4.78 5.84 -5.22
C ALA A 156 -4.68 7.03 -4.26
N THR A 157 -4.04 8.11 -4.73
CA THR A 157 -3.95 9.38 -4.00
C THR A 157 -3.67 10.53 -4.98
N TRP A 158 -3.51 11.72 -4.44
CA TRP A 158 -3.20 12.95 -5.15
C TRP A 158 -1.80 13.45 -4.76
N ARG A 159 -1.12 14.12 -5.68
CA ARG A 159 0.09 14.90 -5.45
C ARG A 159 -0.07 15.85 -4.27
N ARG A 160 -1.24 16.50 -4.15
CA ARG A 160 -1.53 17.44 -3.04
C ARG A 160 -1.46 16.77 -1.66
N VAL A 161 -1.69 15.46 -1.57
CA VAL A 161 -1.57 14.70 -0.34
C VAL A 161 -0.15 14.14 -0.21
N TRP A 162 0.36 13.52 -1.27
CA TRP A 162 1.68 12.89 -1.24
C TRP A 162 2.84 13.86 -0.95
N LYS A 163 2.74 15.13 -1.38
CA LYS A 163 3.74 16.17 -1.09
C LYS A 163 4.00 16.37 0.42
N ASN A 164 3.08 15.91 1.27
CA ASN A 164 3.20 16.01 2.72
C ASN A 164 3.98 14.85 3.35
N MET A 165 4.36 13.84 2.56
CA MET A 165 5.07 12.63 3.02
C MET A 165 6.29 12.99 3.88
N ASP A 166 6.22 12.63 5.15
CA ASP A 166 7.31 12.80 6.11
C ASP A 166 7.95 11.44 6.42
N LEU A 167 8.95 11.08 5.62
CA LEU A 167 9.67 9.80 5.76
C LEU A 167 10.55 9.76 7.03
N ASN A 168 10.99 10.92 7.53
CA ASN A 168 11.82 11.04 8.73
C ASN A 168 10.98 10.99 10.02
N MET A 169 9.67 11.22 9.89
CA MET A 169 8.73 11.37 11.00
C MET A 169 9.16 12.49 11.96
N ASP A 170 9.49 13.66 11.41
CA ASP A 170 9.91 14.86 12.15
C ASP A 170 8.84 15.30 13.17
N TRP A 171 7.56 15.02 12.87
CA TRP A 171 6.44 15.22 13.80
C TRP A 171 6.65 14.57 15.17
N LYS A 172 7.50 13.54 15.29
CA LYS A 172 7.77 12.87 16.57
C LYS A 172 8.44 13.76 17.61
N ASN A 173 9.18 14.76 17.17
CA ASN A 173 9.90 15.68 18.03
C ASN A 173 9.06 16.92 18.37
N THR A 174 7.75 16.89 18.09
CA THR A 174 6.83 18.00 18.32
C THR A 174 5.87 17.69 19.48
N PRO A 175 5.24 18.71 20.09
CA PRO A 175 4.18 18.50 21.09
C PRO A 175 2.97 17.71 20.57
N TYR A 176 2.84 17.50 19.26
CA TYR A 176 1.72 16.78 18.63
C TYR A 176 1.90 15.26 18.57
N TYR A 177 3.03 14.70 19.04
CA TYR A 177 3.32 13.26 18.98
C TYR A 177 2.15 12.38 19.43
N GLU A 178 1.59 12.66 20.61
CA GLU A 178 0.48 11.86 21.15
C GLU A 178 -0.80 12.03 20.33
N SER A 179 -1.08 13.23 19.82
CA SER A 179 -2.25 13.48 18.97
C SER A 179 -2.18 12.67 17.68
N ILE A 180 -1.01 12.65 17.02
CA ILE A 180 -0.80 11.93 15.76
C ILE A 180 -0.88 10.42 15.99
N ILE A 181 -0.27 9.92 17.07
CA ILE A 181 -0.34 8.51 17.44
C ILE A 181 -1.78 8.07 17.75
N ASN A 182 -2.52 8.88 18.52
CA ASN A 182 -3.89 8.57 18.88
C ASN A 182 -4.85 8.65 17.68
N ASN A 183 -4.53 9.46 16.67
CA ASN A 183 -5.30 9.58 15.44
C ASN A 183 -5.04 8.45 14.43
N ASN A 184 -4.02 7.61 14.65
CA ASN A 184 -3.68 6.54 13.72
C ASN A 184 -4.46 5.24 13.97
N GLY A 185 -5.71 5.30 14.43
CA GLY A 185 -6.53 4.11 14.67
C GLY A 185 -7.77 4.36 15.52
N TYR A 186 -8.31 3.29 16.11
CA TYR A 186 -9.59 3.32 16.80
C TYR A 186 -9.46 3.93 18.21
N ASN A 187 -10.00 5.13 18.39
CA ASN A 187 -10.10 5.81 19.70
C ASN A 187 -8.77 5.84 20.49
N GLY A 188 -7.64 6.01 19.79
CA GLY A 188 -6.30 6.01 20.39
C GLY A 188 -5.84 4.69 21.02
N LYS A 189 -6.58 3.60 20.83
CA LYS A 189 -6.27 2.29 21.45
C LYS A 189 -5.05 1.60 20.83
N ASP A 190 -4.72 1.91 19.57
CA ASP A 190 -3.58 1.33 18.85
C ASP A 190 -2.22 1.98 19.20
N LYS A 191 -2.14 2.87 20.19
CA LYS A 191 -0.89 3.59 20.51
C LYS A 191 0.31 2.67 20.77
N ASN A 192 0.12 1.54 21.45
CA ASN A 192 1.20 0.58 21.69
C ASN A 192 1.63 -0.14 20.40
N TYR A 193 0.67 -0.49 19.55
CA TYR A 193 0.90 -1.07 18.23
C TYR A 193 1.75 -0.15 17.35
N TRP A 194 1.51 1.17 17.41
CA TRP A 194 2.27 2.16 16.64
C TRP A 194 3.62 2.52 17.24
N ARG A 195 3.71 2.70 18.57
CA ARG A 195 4.99 2.92 19.26
C ARG A 195 5.97 1.77 19.00
N TYR A 196 5.48 0.53 18.97
CA TYR A 196 6.28 -0.64 18.60
C TYR A 196 6.89 -0.51 17.19
N ARG A 197 6.12 -0.02 16.23
CA ARG A 197 6.55 0.17 14.83
C ARG A 197 7.52 1.32 14.65
N ILE A 198 7.31 2.43 15.36
CA ILE A 198 8.25 3.56 15.38
C ILE A 198 9.63 3.09 15.84
N LYS A 199 9.69 2.34 16.95
CA LYS A 199 10.94 1.74 17.43
C LYS A 199 11.58 0.83 16.39
N ALA A 200 10.78 0.07 15.63
CA ALA A 200 11.29 -0.79 14.56
C ALA A 200 11.99 0.01 13.45
N ILE A 201 11.40 1.14 13.06
CA ILE A 201 11.96 2.06 12.05
C ILE A 201 13.23 2.70 12.59
N GLU A 202 13.19 3.29 13.80
CA GLU A 202 14.32 4.00 14.41
C GLU A 202 15.57 3.12 14.60
N ASN A 203 15.36 1.84 14.87
CA ASN A 203 16.44 0.87 15.03
C ASN A 203 16.81 0.15 13.73
N ASN A 204 16.29 0.60 12.58
CA ASN A 204 16.53 0.01 11.25
C ASN A 204 16.21 -1.49 11.18
N TYR A 205 15.26 -1.98 11.98
CA TYR A 205 14.82 -3.38 11.93
C TYR A 205 13.90 -3.68 10.76
N VAL A 206 13.35 -2.63 10.14
CA VAL A 206 12.49 -2.68 8.96
C VAL A 206 12.88 -1.57 8.00
N SER A 207 12.66 -1.80 6.69
CA SER A 207 12.72 -0.77 5.66
C SER A 207 11.29 -0.45 5.24
N ALA A 208 10.60 0.36 6.06
CA ALA A 208 9.22 0.75 5.86
C ALA A 208 9.13 2.13 5.20
N TRP A 209 8.07 2.35 4.43
CA TRP A 209 7.67 3.65 3.89
C TRP A 209 6.17 3.87 4.14
N ASP A 210 5.39 2.79 4.06
CA ASP A 210 3.96 2.72 4.30
C ASP A 210 3.59 3.20 5.72
N TRP A 211 4.33 2.79 6.75
CA TRP A 211 4.03 3.24 8.13
C TRP A 211 4.27 4.74 8.30
N GLN A 212 5.35 5.29 7.74
CA GLN A 212 5.59 6.73 7.74
C GLN A 212 4.52 7.48 6.94
N TRP A 213 4.03 6.90 5.85
CA TRP A 213 2.89 7.45 5.12
C TRP A 213 1.60 7.47 5.96
N PHE A 214 1.34 6.41 6.74
CA PHE A 214 0.17 6.34 7.62
C PHE A 214 0.21 7.40 8.72
N PHE A 215 1.39 7.64 9.29
CA PHE A 215 1.60 8.74 10.24
C PHE A 215 1.44 10.10 9.59
N THR A 216 1.94 10.29 8.37
CA THR A 216 1.73 11.51 7.59
C THR A 216 0.23 11.81 7.46
N LEU A 217 -0.57 10.87 6.96
CA LEU A 217 -2.02 11.06 6.84
C LEU A 217 -2.68 11.38 8.19
N SER A 218 -2.21 10.75 9.28
CA SER A 218 -2.71 11.03 10.63
C SER A 218 -2.36 12.44 11.13
N ALA A 219 -1.18 12.96 10.77
CA ALA A 219 -0.73 14.30 11.10
C ALA A 219 -1.54 15.40 10.40
N TYR A 220 -2.08 15.11 9.22
CA TYR A 220 -2.97 15.99 8.47
C TYR A 220 -4.46 15.72 8.72
N ASN A 221 -4.78 14.83 9.67
CA ASN A 221 -6.15 14.41 9.99
C ASN A 221 -6.95 13.88 8.78
N GLN A 222 -6.25 13.19 7.87
CA GLN A 222 -6.80 12.68 6.62
C GLN A 222 -7.31 11.25 6.76
N LEU A 223 -8.46 11.00 6.13
CA LEU A 223 -9.15 9.72 6.09
C LEU A 223 -8.77 8.93 4.84
N SER A 224 -8.82 7.61 4.98
CA SER A 224 -8.75 6.66 3.88
C SER A 224 -10.14 6.23 3.47
N ILE A 225 -10.34 6.02 2.17
CA ILE A 225 -11.52 5.36 1.63
C ILE A 225 -11.24 3.86 1.49
N TYR A 226 -12.17 3.04 1.99
CA TYR A 226 -12.16 1.58 1.87
C TYR A 226 -13.40 1.10 1.13
N PRO A 227 -13.28 0.26 0.08
CA PRO A 227 -14.43 -0.34 -0.58
C PRO A 227 -15.18 -1.25 0.40
N ARG A 228 -16.47 -1.42 0.14
CA ARG A 228 -17.33 -2.32 0.93
C ARG A 228 -16.84 -3.77 0.95
N ILE A 229 -16.17 -4.21 -0.10
CA ILE A 229 -15.63 -5.55 -0.27
C ILE A 229 -14.15 -5.47 -0.71
N GLY A 230 -13.38 -6.52 -0.48
CA GLY A 230 -11.97 -6.55 -0.90
C GLY A 230 -11.81 -6.56 -2.43
N LEU A 231 -11.15 -5.55 -3.00
CA LEU A 231 -10.91 -5.41 -4.45
C LEU A 231 -9.46 -5.71 -4.88
N ILE A 232 -8.71 -6.41 -4.04
CA ILE A 232 -7.30 -6.73 -4.27
C ILE A 232 -6.98 -8.10 -3.71
N SER A 233 -6.19 -8.86 -4.45
CA SER A 233 -5.49 -10.03 -3.93
C SER A 233 -4.00 -9.74 -3.85
N ASN A 234 -3.38 -9.93 -2.69
CA ASN A 234 -1.92 -9.96 -2.59
C ASN A 234 -1.44 -11.41 -2.81
N ILE A 235 -0.59 -11.60 -3.82
CA ILE A 235 -0.06 -12.92 -4.23
C ILE A 235 1.43 -13.08 -3.88
N GLY A 236 1.98 -12.15 -3.10
CA GLY A 236 3.41 -12.04 -2.80
C GLY A 236 3.92 -13.01 -1.73
N PHE A 237 3.16 -14.05 -1.41
CA PHE A 237 3.48 -15.03 -0.38
C PHE A 237 4.24 -16.22 -0.97
N GLY A 238 5.37 -16.60 -0.37
CA GLY A 238 6.16 -17.75 -0.83
C GLY A 238 7.63 -17.69 -0.47
N LYS A 239 8.42 -18.64 -0.98
CA LYS A 239 9.88 -18.76 -0.73
C LYS A 239 10.67 -17.51 -1.14
N ASP A 240 10.16 -16.77 -2.12
CA ASP A 240 10.81 -15.58 -2.69
C ASP A 240 10.24 -14.25 -2.15
N ALA A 241 9.37 -14.29 -1.13
CA ALA A 241 8.77 -13.11 -0.52
C ALA A 241 9.76 -12.34 0.35
N THR A 242 9.85 -11.02 0.17
CA THR A 242 10.80 -10.16 0.90
C THR A 242 10.44 -10.00 2.39
N HIS A 243 9.14 -10.02 2.73
CA HIS A 243 8.67 -9.68 4.08
C HIS A 243 7.69 -10.66 4.74
N THR A 244 7.06 -11.59 3.99
CA THR A 244 5.96 -12.40 4.52
C THR A 244 6.13 -13.89 4.23
N THR A 245 6.50 -14.66 5.26
CA THR A 245 6.49 -16.14 5.24
C THR A 245 5.11 -16.67 5.62
N ALA A 246 4.67 -17.75 4.96
CA ALA A 246 3.30 -18.25 4.87
C ALA A 246 2.56 -18.50 6.22
N GLY A 247 1.22 -18.32 6.18
CA GLY A 247 0.27 -18.54 7.29
C GLY A 247 -1.08 -17.83 7.03
N ALA A 248 -1.94 -17.70 8.05
CA ALA A 248 -3.31 -17.13 8.03
C ALA A 248 -3.49 -15.78 7.28
N LYS A 249 -2.41 -15.05 6.99
CA LYS A 249 -2.41 -13.87 6.11
C LYS A 249 -2.83 -14.16 4.66
N GLN A 250 -2.72 -15.41 4.18
CA GLN A 250 -3.15 -15.81 2.83
C GLN A 250 -4.68 -15.75 2.60
N LEU A 251 -5.49 -15.83 3.66
CA LEU A 251 -6.95 -15.73 3.55
C LEU A 251 -7.43 -14.26 3.56
N GLN A 252 -6.74 -13.40 4.30
CA GLN A 252 -6.99 -11.94 4.33
C GLN A 252 -6.45 -11.21 3.10
N SER A 253 -5.77 -11.92 2.20
CA SER A 253 -5.11 -11.36 1.02
C SER A 253 -5.82 -11.71 -0.28
N LYS A 254 -7.09 -12.12 -0.24
CA LYS A 254 -7.87 -12.43 -1.43
C LYS A 254 -8.99 -11.43 -1.60
N ALA A 255 -9.20 -11.00 -2.84
CA ALA A 255 -10.36 -10.24 -3.21
C ALA A 255 -11.65 -11.04 -2.96
N GLU A 256 -12.72 -10.31 -2.62
CA GLU A 256 -14.00 -10.88 -2.22
C GLU A 256 -15.06 -10.77 -3.33
N GLY A 257 -14.82 -9.99 -4.38
CA GLY A 257 -15.75 -9.84 -5.51
C GLY A 257 -15.52 -8.61 -6.38
N GLN A 258 -16.61 -8.11 -6.97
CA GLN A 258 -16.65 -6.85 -7.74
C GLN A 258 -17.65 -5.89 -7.11
N LEU A 259 -17.38 -4.58 -7.15
CA LEU A 259 -18.38 -3.56 -6.82
C LEU A 259 -19.39 -3.40 -7.96
N GLU A 260 -20.62 -3.11 -7.56
CA GLU A 260 -21.69 -2.67 -8.47
C GLU A 260 -21.66 -1.15 -8.64
N PHE A 261 -22.04 -0.70 -9.84
CA PHE A 261 -22.12 0.72 -10.21
C PHE A 261 -23.56 1.09 -10.62
N PRO A 262 -24.01 2.34 -10.41
CA PRO A 262 -23.26 3.49 -9.89
C PRO A 262 -22.91 3.34 -8.40
N LEU A 263 -21.82 3.98 -7.95
CA LEU A 263 -21.44 3.92 -6.55
C LEU A 263 -22.50 4.60 -5.67
N ARG A 264 -22.84 3.95 -4.55
CA ARG A 264 -23.55 4.63 -3.46
C ARG A 264 -22.52 5.37 -2.62
N HIS A 265 -22.63 6.70 -2.56
CA HIS A 265 -21.74 7.53 -1.76
C HIS A 265 -22.28 7.72 -0.33
N PRO A 266 -21.42 7.63 0.70
CA PRO A 266 -21.80 8.06 2.04
C PRO A 266 -22.20 9.53 2.07
N LYS A 267 -23.27 9.84 2.81
CA LYS A 267 -23.72 11.22 3.04
C LYS A 267 -22.73 12.03 3.87
N TYR A 268 -22.04 11.39 4.81
CA TYR A 268 -21.16 12.03 5.78
C TYR A 268 -19.73 11.53 5.60
N VAL A 269 -18.76 12.45 5.66
CA VAL A 269 -17.33 12.15 5.59
C VAL A 269 -16.79 12.05 7.01
N VAL A 270 -17.01 10.91 7.62
CA VAL A 270 -16.56 10.55 8.97
C VAL A 270 -16.14 9.07 8.98
N PRO A 271 -15.20 8.67 9.86
CA PRO A 271 -14.86 7.27 10.04
C PRO A 271 -16.11 6.43 10.35
N TYR A 272 -16.23 5.27 9.71
CA TYR A 272 -17.29 4.33 10.03
C TYR A 272 -16.87 3.46 11.23
N GLU A 273 -17.41 3.79 12.40
CA GLU A 273 -16.92 3.26 13.69
C GLU A 273 -16.99 1.72 13.81
N ASP A 274 -17.98 1.06 13.20
CA ASP A 274 -18.04 -0.41 13.18
C ASP A 274 -16.85 -1.02 12.42
N PHE A 275 -16.44 -0.38 11.32
CA PHE A 275 -15.26 -0.76 10.55
C PHE A 275 -13.96 -0.47 11.32
N GLU A 276 -13.86 0.69 11.97
CA GLU A 276 -12.72 1.02 12.85
C GLU A 276 -12.57 -0.03 13.97
N GLN A 277 -13.67 -0.44 14.60
CA GLN A 277 -13.66 -1.45 15.65
C GLN A 277 -13.26 -2.84 15.10
N GLY A 278 -13.77 -3.22 13.91
CA GLY A 278 -13.39 -4.46 13.24
C GLY A 278 -11.89 -4.50 12.92
N PHE A 279 -11.35 -3.40 12.41
CA PHE A 279 -9.93 -3.25 12.11
C PHE A 279 -9.07 -3.33 13.38
N TYR A 280 -9.47 -2.64 14.45
CA TYR A 280 -8.81 -2.73 15.76
C TYR A 280 -8.75 -4.19 16.26
N LYS A 281 -9.86 -4.92 16.20
CA LYS A 281 -9.94 -6.34 16.61
C LYS A 281 -9.02 -7.22 15.76
N SER A 282 -8.97 -6.98 14.45
CA SER A 282 -8.09 -7.71 13.52
C SER A 282 -6.60 -7.48 13.83
N ASN A 283 -6.20 -6.24 14.13
CA ASN A 283 -4.82 -5.93 14.48
C ASN A 283 -4.42 -6.46 15.86
N ASN A 284 -5.33 -6.41 16.84
CA ASN A 284 -5.05 -6.64 18.25
C ASN A 284 -5.60 -7.98 18.76
N THR A 285 -5.45 -9.05 17.96
CA THR A 285 -5.71 -10.42 18.42
C THR A 285 -4.79 -10.78 19.59
N PHE A 286 -5.21 -11.72 20.45
CA PHE A 286 -4.40 -12.19 21.59
C PHE A 286 -2.96 -12.57 21.18
N ARG A 287 -2.84 -13.29 20.06
CA ARG A 287 -1.54 -13.64 19.47
C ARG A 287 -0.72 -12.40 19.10
N ASN A 288 -1.30 -11.44 18.40
CA ASN A 288 -0.58 -10.23 17.98
C ASN A 288 -0.15 -9.39 19.18
N THR A 289 -1.00 -9.28 20.20
CA THR A 289 -0.70 -8.58 21.44
C THR A 289 0.50 -9.21 22.15
N ILE A 290 0.55 -10.55 22.29
CA ILE A 290 1.72 -11.24 22.84
C ILE A 290 2.97 -10.97 21.99
N LEU A 291 2.85 -11.09 20.67
CA LEU A 291 3.99 -10.86 19.78
C LEU A 291 4.54 -9.44 19.89
N GLN A 292 3.69 -8.43 20.16
CA GLN A 292 4.13 -7.04 20.33
C GLN A 292 4.94 -6.82 21.62
N LEU A 293 4.77 -7.67 22.63
CA LEU A 293 5.56 -7.60 23.87
C LEU A 293 7.00 -8.12 23.69
N ILE A 294 7.26 -8.89 22.64
CA ILE A 294 8.59 -9.44 22.37
C ILE A 294 9.45 -8.37 21.66
N PRO A 295 10.59 -7.94 22.27
CA PRO A 295 11.54 -7.03 21.65
C PRO A 295 12.00 -7.46 20.26
N PHE A 296 12.16 -6.50 19.34
CA PHE A 296 12.65 -6.79 17.99
C PHE A 296 14.03 -7.44 17.98
N SER A 297 14.93 -7.04 18.88
CA SER A 297 16.26 -7.63 19.03
C SER A 297 16.20 -9.15 19.19
N LEU A 298 15.33 -9.64 20.08
CA LEU A 298 15.10 -11.07 20.29
C LEU A 298 14.51 -11.75 19.05
N LYS A 299 13.53 -11.12 18.38
CA LYS A 299 12.96 -11.66 17.13
C LYS A 299 14.01 -11.77 16.02
N THR A 300 14.90 -10.79 15.91
CA THR A 300 15.96 -10.77 14.89
C THR A 300 17.00 -11.85 15.17
N ILE A 301 17.37 -12.06 16.44
CA ILE A 301 18.26 -13.16 16.85
C ILE A 301 17.62 -14.52 16.53
N LEU A 302 16.37 -14.73 16.94
CA LEU A 302 15.63 -15.97 16.66
C LEU A 302 15.49 -16.23 15.15
N LYS A 303 15.21 -15.21 14.34
CA LYS A 303 15.16 -15.34 12.88
C LYS A 303 16.51 -15.72 12.26
N LYS A 304 17.63 -15.22 12.80
CA LYS A 304 18.98 -15.60 12.35
C LYS A 304 19.28 -17.05 12.69
N TRP A 305 18.88 -17.52 13.88
CA TRP A 305 19.05 -18.92 14.30
C TRP A 305 18.23 -19.92 13.49
N ILE A 306 17.04 -19.52 13.01
CA ILE A 306 16.18 -20.39 12.19
C ILE A 306 16.62 -20.40 10.70
N ARG A 307 17.40 -19.40 10.27
CA ARG A 307 17.85 -19.23 8.88
C ARG A 307 19.32 -19.61 8.65
N GLY A 308 20.09 -19.85 9.71
CA GLY A 308 21.45 -20.41 9.66
C GLY A 308 21.38 -21.92 9.83
#